data_AF-U3CA46-F1
#
_entry.id   AF-U3CA46-F1
#
_cell.length_a   1.000
_cell.length_b   1.000
_cell.length_c   1.000
_cell.angle_alpha   90.00
_cell.angle_beta   90.00
_cell.angle_gamma   90.00
#
_symmetry.space_group_name_H-M   'P 1'
#
loop_
_entity.id
_entity.type
_entity.pdbx_description
1 polymer ?
#
loop_
_entity_poly.entity_id
_entity_poly.type
_entity_poly.pdbx_seq_one_letter_code
_entity_poly.pdbx_strand_id
1 'polypeptide(L)'
;MCKELFDNGNGDLVEAAIFVRDNVLDTDCDRDDTECPNCGNQASEYVFDECLGGAINQVSSLDCMHCGHHECSQEVCPTCEENLEASIQASADALERDMEDGGKLSFIAECIDEQMSEGRPVSGCTITLFKLIMTNNPGARAFCYLDDPDNDGMYRSCSVKEAINIFKMHLLNLKFNRNLELKIAQAKKAP
;
A
#
# COMPACT_ATOMS: atom_id res chain seq x y z
N MET A 1 -15.85 -27.74 35.98
CA MET A 1 -17.01 -27.73 35.08
C MET A 1 -17.17 -29.15 34.55
N CYS A 2 -18.33 -29.77 34.72
CA CYS A 2 -18.64 -31.01 33.99
C CYS A 2 -18.81 -30.62 32.52
N LYS A 3 -18.06 -31.26 31.61
CA LYS A 3 -18.33 -31.14 30.18
C LYS A 3 -19.60 -31.95 29.92
N GLU A 4 -20.66 -31.30 29.46
CA GLU A 4 -21.86 -31.99 28.99
C GLU A 4 -21.48 -32.74 27.71
N LEU A 5 -21.73 -34.06 27.72
CA LEU A 5 -21.48 -34.95 26.60
C LEU A 5 -22.81 -35.35 25.97
N PHE A 6 -22.83 -35.43 24.65
CA PHE A 6 -23.99 -35.71 23.83
C PHE A 6 -23.80 -37.05 23.11
N ASP A 7 -24.85 -37.85 23.02
CA ASP A 7 -24.85 -39.08 22.22
C ASP A 7 -24.99 -38.70 20.74
N ASN A 8 -24.00 -39.06 19.92
CA ASN A 8 -23.99 -38.78 18.49
C ASN A 8 -24.87 -39.73 17.65
N GLY A 9 -25.67 -40.60 18.28
CA GLY A 9 -26.53 -41.56 17.60
C GLY A 9 -25.80 -42.82 17.11
N ASN A 10 -24.47 -42.87 17.23
CA ASN A 10 -23.64 -44.06 17.00
C ASN A 10 -23.22 -44.75 18.30
N GLY A 11 -23.69 -44.26 19.45
CA GLY A 11 -23.37 -44.80 20.78
C GLY A 11 -22.11 -44.19 21.42
N ASP A 12 -21.52 -43.17 20.81
CA ASP A 12 -20.39 -42.44 21.36
C ASP A 12 -20.84 -41.13 22.02
N LEU A 13 -20.29 -40.87 23.21
CA LEU A 13 -20.48 -39.61 23.92
C LEU A 13 -19.43 -38.59 23.47
N VAL A 14 -19.86 -37.53 22.81
CA VAL A 14 -18.99 -36.48 22.26
C VAL A 14 -19.24 -35.12 22.92
N GLU A 15 -18.28 -34.21 22.83
CA GLU A 15 -18.47 -32.84 23.29
C GLU A 15 -19.52 -32.09 22.44
N ALA A 16 -20.22 -31.12 23.04
CA ALA A 16 -21.25 -30.32 22.37
C ALA A 16 -20.80 -29.76 21.01
N ALA A 17 -19.57 -29.27 20.92
CA ALA A 17 -19.01 -28.70 19.68
C ALA A 17 -18.88 -29.74 18.56
N ILE A 18 -18.49 -30.97 18.90
CA ILE A 18 -18.39 -32.08 17.94
C ILE A 18 -19.79 -32.50 17.50
N PHE A 19 -20.72 -32.62 18.45
CA PHE A 19 -22.11 -32.97 18.15
C PHE A 19 -22.75 -31.96 17.19
N VAL A 20 -22.64 -30.67 17.47
CA VAL A 20 -23.19 -29.60 16.61
C VAL A 20 -22.57 -29.62 15.22
N ARG A 21 -21.24 -29.75 15.12
CA ARG A 21 -20.56 -29.82 13.82
C ARG A 21 -21.01 -31.02 12.99
N ASP A 22 -21.09 -32.20 13.58
CA ASP A 22 -21.30 -33.44 12.83
C ASP A 22 -22.79 -33.76 12.58
N ASN A 23 -23.72 -33.14 13.33
CA ASN A 23 -25.14 -33.50 13.30
C ASN A 23 -26.11 -32.32 13.11
N VAL A 24 -25.63 -31.07 13.24
CA VAL A 24 -26.52 -29.89 13.20
C VAL A 24 -26.13 -28.93 12.08
N LEU A 25 -24.83 -28.69 11.85
CA LEU A 25 -24.38 -27.86 10.73
C LEU A 25 -24.57 -28.61 9.41
N ASP A 26 -25.21 -27.97 8.44
CA ASP A 26 -25.18 -28.44 7.06
C ASP A 26 -23.88 -27.98 6.37
N THR A 27 -22.83 -28.79 6.52
CA THR A 27 -21.52 -28.50 5.92
C THR A 27 -21.38 -28.99 4.49
N ASP A 28 -22.33 -29.77 3.96
CA ASP A 28 -22.26 -30.42 2.65
C ASP A 28 -23.33 -29.90 1.65
N CYS A 29 -23.93 -28.75 1.97
CA CYS A 29 -25.06 -28.17 1.22
C CYS A 29 -24.71 -27.74 -0.22
N ASP A 30 -25.66 -27.10 -0.89
CA ASP A 30 -25.71 -26.92 -2.34
C ASP A 30 -24.43 -26.29 -2.93
N ARG A 31 -23.88 -26.99 -3.94
CA ARG A 31 -22.83 -26.49 -4.82
C ARG A 31 -23.45 -26.17 -6.16
N ASP A 32 -23.43 -24.90 -6.52
CA ASP A 32 -23.99 -24.41 -7.76
C ASP A 32 -22.91 -23.82 -8.66
N ASP A 33 -23.07 -24.05 -9.96
CA ASP A 33 -22.29 -23.37 -10.97
C ASP A 33 -22.92 -22.00 -11.25
N THR A 34 -22.18 -20.94 -10.95
CA THR A 34 -22.62 -19.55 -11.13
C THR A 34 -21.68 -18.79 -12.08
N GLU A 35 -22.07 -17.58 -12.48
CA GLU A 35 -21.22 -16.72 -13.32
C GLU A 35 -20.26 -15.90 -12.45
N CYS A 36 -18.97 -15.93 -12.76
CA CYS A 36 -17.96 -15.16 -12.04
C CYS A 36 -18.19 -13.66 -12.24
N PRO A 37 -18.35 -12.86 -11.16
CA PRO A 37 -18.59 -11.42 -11.27
C PRO A 37 -17.38 -10.66 -11.85
N ASN A 38 -16.17 -11.24 -11.81
CA ASN A 38 -14.95 -10.63 -12.30
C ASN A 38 -14.67 -10.91 -13.79
N CYS A 39 -14.91 -12.13 -14.27
CA CYS A 39 -14.51 -12.54 -15.62
C CYS A 39 -15.63 -13.11 -16.50
N GLY A 40 -16.85 -13.26 -15.98
CA GLY A 40 -18.01 -13.79 -16.72
C GLY A 40 -17.94 -15.27 -17.09
N ASN A 41 -16.90 -16.00 -16.64
CA ASN A 41 -16.80 -17.45 -16.81
C ASN A 41 -17.46 -18.17 -15.65
N GLN A 42 -17.71 -19.47 -15.81
CA GLN A 42 -18.25 -20.32 -14.74
C GLN A 42 -17.35 -20.28 -13.49
N ALA A 43 -17.97 -20.10 -12.34
CA ALA A 43 -17.41 -20.18 -11.00
C ALA A 43 -18.23 -21.16 -10.15
N SER A 44 -17.62 -21.69 -9.11
CA SER A 44 -18.30 -22.59 -8.18
C SER A 44 -18.73 -21.80 -6.95
N GLU A 45 -20.03 -21.72 -6.71
CA GLU A 45 -20.61 -21.19 -5.48
C GLU A 45 -20.94 -22.34 -4.54
N TYR A 46 -20.66 -22.12 -3.26
CA TYR A 46 -20.91 -23.07 -2.20
C TYR A 46 -21.61 -22.35 -1.06
N VAL A 47 -22.78 -22.83 -0.67
CA VAL A 47 -23.54 -22.31 0.46
C VAL A 47 -23.52 -23.37 1.55
N PHE A 48 -23.25 -23.00 2.80
CA PHE A 48 -23.12 -23.95 3.91
C PHE A 48 -23.31 -23.26 5.27
N ASP A 49 -23.46 -24.04 6.34
CA ASP A 49 -23.67 -23.51 7.69
C ASP A 49 -22.37 -23.41 8.49
N GLU A 50 -22.19 -22.28 9.19
CA GLU A 50 -21.13 -22.06 10.17
C GLU A 50 -21.70 -21.63 11.54
N CYS A 51 -21.00 -22.00 12.61
CA CYS A 51 -21.32 -21.51 13.95
C CYS A 51 -20.53 -20.22 14.23
N LEU A 52 -21.16 -19.08 13.98
CA LEU A 52 -20.58 -17.75 14.17
C LEU A 52 -21.18 -17.06 15.38
N GLY A 53 -20.35 -16.59 16.31
CA GLY A 53 -20.79 -15.87 17.51
C GLY A 53 -21.74 -16.66 18.43
N GLY A 54 -21.75 -18.00 18.34
CA GLY A 54 -22.63 -18.87 19.13
C GLY A 54 -24.01 -19.13 18.51
N ALA A 55 -24.22 -18.75 17.25
CA ALA A 55 -25.41 -19.07 16.46
C ALA A 55 -25.05 -19.76 15.15
N ILE A 56 -25.97 -20.54 14.60
CA ILE A 56 -25.83 -21.15 13.26
C ILE A 56 -26.22 -20.10 12.23
N ASN A 57 -25.30 -19.81 11.30
CA ASN A 57 -25.48 -18.85 10.23
C ASN A 57 -25.15 -19.53 8.90
N GLN A 58 -25.95 -19.24 7.88
CA GLN A 58 -25.64 -19.65 6.51
C GLN A 58 -24.61 -18.67 5.94
N VAL A 59 -23.54 -19.22 5.38
CA VAL A 59 -22.47 -18.52 4.68
C VAL A 59 -22.35 -19.05 3.26
N SER A 60 -21.66 -18.29 2.42
CA SER A 60 -21.34 -18.66 1.05
C SER A 60 -19.88 -18.39 0.71
N SER A 61 -19.35 -19.16 -0.24
CA SER A 61 -18.08 -18.91 -0.90
C SER A 61 -18.21 -19.13 -2.40
N LEU A 62 -17.57 -18.26 -3.17
CA LEU A 62 -17.52 -18.30 -4.63
C LEU A 62 -16.06 -18.36 -5.05
N ASP A 63 -15.70 -19.39 -5.81
CA ASP A 63 -14.35 -19.62 -6.31
C ASP A 63 -14.35 -19.72 -7.84
N CYS A 64 -13.59 -18.86 -8.50
CA CYS A 64 -13.41 -18.88 -9.94
C CYS A 64 -12.04 -19.44 -10.34
N MET A 65 -12.02 -20.63 -10.91
CA MET A 65 -10.78 -21.28 -11.39
C MET A 65 -10.19 -20.63 -12.65
N HIS A 66 -10.96 -19.78 -13.35
CA HIS A 66 -10.49 -19.09 -14.56
C HIS A 66 -9.62 -17.88 -14.24
N CYS A 67 -10.01 -17.05 -13.25
CA CYS A 67 -9.29 -15.82 -12.91
C CYS A 67 -8.74 -15.78 -11.47
N GLY A 68 -8.96 -16.83 -10.67
CA GLY A 68 -8.55 -16.87 -9.26
C GLY A 68 -9.35 -15.91 -8.36
N HIS A 69 -10.54 -15.48 -8.79
CA HIS A 69 -11.39 -14.64 -7.96
C HIS A 69 -12.03 -15.50 -6.86
N HIS A 70 -11.93 -15.02 -5.62
CA HIS A 70 -12.53 -15.62 -4.44
C HIS A 70 -13.37 -14.56 -3.72
N GLU A 71 -14.59 -14.91 -3.35
CA GLU A 71 -15.48 -14.10 -2.53
C GLU A 71 -16.15 -15.00 -1.50
N CYS A 72 -16.16 -14.63 -0.23
CA CYS A 72 -16.85 -15.41 0.79
C CYS A 72 -17.40 -14.55 1.92
N SER A 73 -18.38 -15.11 2.65
CA SER A 73 -18.97 -14.53 3.86
C SER A 73 -18.56 -15.24 5.16
N GLN A 74 -17.60 -16.18 5.08
CA GLN A 74 -17.00 -16.86 6.22
C GLN A 74 -16.30 -15.86 7.15
N GLU A 75 -16.33 -16.12 8.46
CA GLU A 75 -15.58 -15.30 9.43
C GLU A 75 -14.07 -15.55 9.32
N VAL A 76 -13.67 -16.79 9.01
CA VAL A 76 -12.28 -17.21 8.87
C VAL A 76 -12.14 -18.03 7.58
N CYS A 77 -11.60 -17.43 6.52
CA CYS A 77 -11.34 -18.11 5.26
C CYS A 77 -9.84 -18.09 4.93
N PRO A 78 -9.19 -19.27 4.78
CA PRO A 78 -7.76 -19.35 4.46
C PRO A 78 -7.38 -18.60 3.18
N THR A 79 -8.20 -18.69 2.14
CA THR A 79 -7.95 -17.97 0.86
C THR A 79 -8.00 -16.46 1.05
N CYS A 80 -8.96 -15.96 1.83
CA CYS A 80 -9.06 -14.53 2.16
C CYS A 80 -7.88 -14.05 3.02
N GLU A 81 -7.45 -14.86 4.00
CA GLU A 81 -6.28 -14.56 4.84
C GLU A 81 -5.00 -14.50 4.01
N GLU A 82 -4.75 -15.49 3.15
CA GLU A 82 -3.59 -15.50 2.25
C GLU A 82 -3.58 -14.28 1.32
N ASN A 83 -4.75 -13.93 0.74
CA ASN A 83 -4.87 -12.75 -0.12
C ASN A 83 -4.62 -11.44 0.64
N LEU A 84 -5.07 -11.36 1.90
CA LEU A 84 -4.82 -10.20 2.76
C LEU A 84 -3.33 -10.09 3.09
N GLU A 85 -2.69 -11.18 3.51
CA GLU A 85 -1.26 -11.21 3.80
C GLU A 85 -0.43 -10.81 2.57
N ALA A 86 -0.75 -11.35 1.40
CA ALA A 86 -0.10 -10.97 0.15
C ALA A 86 -0.29 -9.47 -0.17
N SER A 87 -1.48 -8.92 0.10
CA SER A 87 -1.77 -7.49 -0.09
C SER A 87 -1.00 -6.59 0.89
N ILE A 88 -0.86 -7.03 2.15
CA ILE A 88 -0.05 -6.35 3.16
C ILE A 88 1.43 -6.36 2.73
N GLN A 89 1.95 -7.51 2.31
CA GLN A 89 3.32 -7.63 1.86
C GLN A 89 3.59 -6.76 0.63
N ALA A 90 2.71 -6.80 -0.38
CA ALA A 90 2.83 -5.95 -1.56
C ALA A 90 2.82 -4.46 -1.22
N SER A 91 2.04 -4.06 -0.21
CA SER A 91 2.01 -2.69 0.30
C SER A 91 3.29 -2.32 1.04
N ALA A 92 3.85 -3.24 1.84
CA ALA A 92 5.12 -3.05 2.52
C ALA A 92 6.27 -2.90 1.52
N ASP A 93 6.32 -3.76 0.49
CA ASP A 93 7.33 -3.69 -0.58
C ASP A 93 7.22 -2.40 -1.38
N ALA A 94 5.99 -1.90 -1.62
CA ALA A 94 5.77 -0.61 -2.27
C ALA A 94 6.30 0.54 -1.42
N LEU A 95 5.98 0.54 -0.12
CA LEU A 95 6.47 1.55 0.82
C LEU A 95 7.99 1.56 0.90
N GLU A 96 8.64 0.39 0.94
CA GLU A 96 10.10 0.28 0.96
C GLU A 96 10.73 0.91 -0.27
N ARG A 97 10.21 0.61 -1.47
CA ARG A 97 10.66 1.24 -2.72
C ARG A 97 10.47 2.75 -2.71
N ASP A 98 9.33 3.23 -2.21
CA ASP A 98 9.04 4.66 -2.11
C ASP A 98 10.02 5.37 -1.19
N MET A 99 10.36 4.76 -0.06
CA MET A 99 11.34 5.29 0.89
C MET A 99 12.75 5.32 0.28
N GLU A 100 13.18 4.24 -0.38
CA GLU A 100 14.49 4.15 -1.00
C GLU A 100 14.68 5.23 -2.08
N ASP A 101 13.73 5.31 -3.01
CA ASP A 101 13.76 6.31 -4.08
C ASP A 101 13.56 7.74 -3.54
N GLY A 102 12.79 7.89 -2.47
CA GLY A 102 12.66 9.15 -1.74
C GLY A 102 13.96 9.64 -1.12
N GLY A 103 14.73 8.74 -0.52
CA GLY A 103 16.07 9.03 -0.03
C GLY A 103 17.02 9.46 -1.16
N LYS A 104 16.95 8.79 -2.32
CA LYS A 104 17.72 9.20 -3.51
C LYS A 104 17.32 10.60 -3.99
N LEU A 105 16.02 10.91 -4.02
CA LEU A 105 15.53 12.24 -4.40
C LEU A 105 16.09 13.32 -3.47
N SER A 106 16.05 13.09 -2.16
CA SER A 106 16.59 14.02 -1.16
C SER A 106 18.09 14.25 -1.36
N PHE A 107 18.87 13.18 -1.51
CA PHE A 107 20.31 13.28 -1.76
C PHE A 107 20.63 14.02 -3.06
N ILE A 108 19.87 13.75 -4.13
CA ILE A 108 20.05 14.46 -5.40
C ILE A 108 19.74 15.95 -5.24
N ALA A 109 18.68 16.31 -4.51
CA ALA A 109 18.33 17.70 -4.25
C ALA A 109 19.44 18.44 -3.50
N GLU A 110 19.96 17.86 -2.41
CA GLU A 110 21.09 18.41 -1.66
C GLU A 110 22.32 18.66 -2.55
N CYS A 111 22.67 17.68 -3.40
CA CYS A 111 23.79 17.80 -4.34
C CYS A 111 23.58 18.97 -5.33
N ILE A 112 22.34 19.17 -5.78
CA ILE A 112 22.01 20.26 -6.71
C ILE A 112 22.11 21.60 -5.99
N ASP A 113 21.60 21.68 -4.77
CA ASP A 113 21.62 22.90 -3.95
C ASP A 113 23.05 23.33 -3.64
N GLU A 114 23.91 22.39 -3.23
CA GLU A 114 25.33 22.63 -2.99
C GLU A 114 26.02 23.18 -4.24
N GLN A 115 25.89 22.50 -5.40
CA GLN A 115 26.49 22.95 -6.66
C GLN A 115 26.03 24.36 -7.06
N MET A 116 24.73 24.62 -6.93
CA MET A 116 24.15 25.92 -7.26
C MET A 116 24.64 27.04 -6.34
N SER A 117 24.74 26.76 -5.04
CA SER A 117 25.21 27.70 -4.01
C SER A 117 26.68 28.12 -4.27
N GLU A 118 27.52 27.18 -4.70
CA GLU A 118 28.93 27.42 -5.02
C GLU A 118 29.15 28.04 -6.41
N GLY A 119 28.09 28.21 -7.20
CA GLY A 119 28.24 28.72 -8.56
C GLY A 119 28.69 27.70 -9.60
N ARG A 120 28.67 26.41 -9.26
CA ARG A 120 28.98 25.32 -10.18
C ARG A 120 27.75 24.99 -11.06
N PRO A 121 27.97 24.57 -12.31
CA PRO A 121 26.89 24.09 -13.16
C PRO A 121 26.37 22.74 -12.66
N VAL A 122 25.04 22.58 -12.66
CA VAL A 122 24.39 21.30 -12.32
C VAL A 122 24.36 20.39 -13.55
N SER A 123 24.75 19.13 -13.37
CA SER A 123 24.72 18.15 -14.45
C SER A 123 23.29 17.88 -14.93
N GLY A 124 23.09 17.87 -16.26
CA GLY A 124 21.83 17.48 -16.87
C GLY A 124 21.42 16.04 -16.54
N CYS A 125 22.39 15.15 -16.33
CA CYS A 125 22.14 13.77 -15.92
C CYS A 125 21.50 13.71 -14.53
N THR A 126 21.98 14.52 -13.58
CA THR A 126 21.44 14.62 -12.22
C THR A 126 19.97 15.07 -12.24
N ILE A 127 19.67 16.13 -13.01
CA ILE A 127 18.30 16.62 -13.18
C ILE A 127 17.40 15.59 -13.86
N THR A 128 17.94 14.85 -14.83
CA THR A 128 17.18 13.81 -15.55
C THR A 128 16.88 12.63 -14.64
N LEU A 129 17.84 12.19 -13.83
CA LEU A 129 17.66 11.12 -12.86
C LEU A 129 16.58 11.49 -11.83
N PHE A 130 16.65 12.71 -11.28
CA PHE A 130 15.64 13.23 -10.36
C PHE A 130 14.22 13.14 -10.96
N LYS A 131 14.05 13.62 -12.19
CA LYS A 131 12.75 13.55 -12.89
C LYS A 131 12.31 12.13 -13.17
N LEU A 132 13.24 11.25 -13.54
CA LEU A 132 12.94 9.85 -13.87
C LEU A 132 12.41 9.13 -12.65
N ILE A 133 13.05 9.29 -11.48
CA ILE A 133 12.59 8.71 -10.22
C ILE A 133 11.19 9.23 -9.89
N MET A 134 10.96 10.54 -9.92
CA MET A 134 9.62 11.10 -9.62
C MET A 134 8.53 10.65 -10.60
N THR A 135 8.89 10.36 -11.86
CA THR A 135 7.93 9.92 -12.89
C THR A 135 7.61 8.44 -12.77
N ASN A 136 8.63 7.60 -12.53
CA ASN A 136 8.48 6.15 -12.43
C ASN A 136 7.96 5.71 -11.07
N ASN A 137 8.31 6.45 -10.01
CA ASN A 137 7.81 6.24 -8.67
C ASN A 137 7.22 7.56 -8.10
N PRO A 138 5.93 7.82 -8.36
CA PRO A 138 5.23 8.95 -7.79
C PRO A 138 5.12 8.96 -6.26
N GLY A 139 5.21 7.78 -5.60
CA GLY A 139 5.13 7.64 -4.15
C GLY A 139 6.38 8.17 -3.45
N ALA A 140 7.55 7.98 -4.06
CA ALA A 140 8.84 8.46 -3.57
C ALA A 140 8.88 9.97 -3.26
N ARG A 141 8.07 10.79 -3.93
CA ARG A 141 8.05 12.24 -3.71
C ARG A 141 7.59 12.64 -2.31
N ALA A 142 6.84 11.79 -1.62
CA ALA A 142 6.42 12.02 -0.24
C ALA A 142 7.61 12.08 0.73
N PHE A 143 8.73 11.46 0.35
CA PHE A 143 9.94 11.32 1.14
C PHE A 143 11.09 12.23 0.68
N CYS A 144 10.82 13.13 -0.28
CA CYS A 144 11.80 14.10 -0.75
C CYS A 144 11.84 15.30 0.21
N TYR A 145 12.96 15.46 0.92
CA TYR A 145 13.22 16.65 1.72
C TYR A 145 13.65 17.78 0.79
N LEU A 146 12.90 18.87 0.81
CA LEU A 146 13.33 20.18 0.34
C LEU A 146 12.96 21.12 1.49
N ASP A 147 13.81 22.07 1.84
CA ASP A 147 13.58 22.90 3.02
C ASP A 147 12.31 23.76 2.86
N ASP A 148 11.26 23.45 3.62
CA ASP A 148 10.16 24.35 3.94
C ASP A 148 10.21 24.63 5.45
N PRO A 149 10.62 25.84 5.88
CA PRO A 149 10.72 26.19 7.29
C PRO A 149 9.37 26.18 8.03
N ASP A 150 8.24 26.19 7.31
CA ASP A 150 6.90 26.18 7.89
C ASP A 150 6.29 24.76 7.95
N ASN A 151 6.98 23.73 7.45
CA ASN A 151 6.38 22.42 7.18
C ASN A 151 7.34 21.23 7.44
N ASP A 152 7.87 21.12 8.66
CA ASP A 152 8.63 19.98 9.24
C ASP A 152 9.49 19.13 8.25
N GLY A 153 10.12 19.79 7.27
CA GLY A 153 10.98 19.16 6.27
C GLY A 153 10.30 18.31 5.17
N MET A 154 8.97 18.15 5.14
CA MET A 154 8.30 17.29 4.14
C MET A 154 7.39 18.07 3.19
N TYR A 155 7.81 18.19 1.92
CA TYR A 155 6.92 18.66 0.86
C TYR A 155 5.86 17.62 0.52
N ARG A 156 4.64 17.80 1.01
CA ARG A 156 3.47 17.08 0.49
C ARG A 156 3.01 17.70 -0.83
N SER A 157 3.55 17.21 -1.94
CA SER A 157 2.96 17.46 -3.27
C SER A 157 1.83 16.46 -3.56
N CYS A 158 0.69 16.97 -4.03
CA CYS A 158 -0.45 16.14 -4.43
C CYS A 158 -0.22 15.45 -5.78
N SER A 159 0.79 15.88 -6.57
CA SER A 159 1.17 15.26 -7.84
C SER A 159 2.66 15.39 -8.18
N VAL A 160 3.17 14.51 -9.05
CA VAL A 160 4.54 14.57 -9.60
C VAL A 160 4.80 15.91 -10.28
N LYS A 161 3.82 16.42 -11.04
CA LYS A 161 3.92 17.70 -11.74
C LYS A 161 4.10 18.86 -10.76
N GLU A 162 3.39 18.82 -9.65
CA GLU A 162 3.50 19.81 -8.57
C GLU A 162 4.85 19.74 -7.88
N ALA A 163 5.33 18.55 -7.49
CA ALA A 163 6.69 18.35 -6.95
C ALA A 163 7.76 18.95 -7.86
N ILE A 164 7.71 18.65 -9.17
CA ILE A 164 8.67 19.18 -10.14
C ILE A 164 8.61 20.71 -10.21
N ASN A 165 7.42 21.31 -10.13
CA ASN A 165 7.27 22.75 -10.17
C ASN A 165 7.79 23.42 -8.89
N ILE A 166 7.54 22.83 -7.74
CA ILE A 166 8.10 23.26 -6.45
C ILE A 166 9.63 23.22 -6.52
N PHE A 167 10.20 22.10 -6.98
CA PHE A 167 11.64 21.97 -7.11
C PHE A 167 12.24 23.03 -8.05
N LYS A 168 11.59 23.31 -9.19
CA LYS A 168 12.02 24.42 -10.08
C LYS A 168 12.01 25.76 -9.36
N MET A 169 10.98 26.06 -8.58
CA MET A 169 10.88 27.32 -7.84
C MET A 169 11.99 27.44 -6.79
N HIS A 170 12.26 26.35 -6.05
CA HIS A 170 13.38 26.27 -5.11
C HIS A 170 14.72 26.61 -5.76
N LEU A 171 15.03 25.96 -6.89
CA LEU A 171 16.27 26.23 -7.64
C LEU A 171 16.38 27.66 -8.17
N LEU A 172 15.25 28.25 -8.59
CA LEU A 172 15.22 29.66 -9.01
C LEU A 172 15.50 30.61 -7.84
N ASN A 173 14.92 30.33 -6.66
CA ASN A 173 15.16 31.11 -5.44
C ASN A 173 16.61 31.02 -4.98
N LEU A 174 17.18 29.81 -4.93
CA LEU A 174 18.60 29.61 -4.60
C LEU A 174 19.52 30.41 -5.51
N LYS A 175 19.29 30.32 -6.84
CA LYS A 175 20.06 31.09 -7.83
C LYS A 175 19.92 32.60 -7.62
N PHE A 176 18.70 33.07 -7.32
CA PHE A 176 18.44 34.48 -7.05
C PHE A 176 19.20 34.97 -5.82
N ASN A 177 19.06 34.26 -4.69
CA ASN A 177 19.68 34.60 -3.40
C ASN A 177 21.21 34.67 -3.51
N ARG A 178 21.84 33.65 -4.10
CA ARG A 178 23.29 33.65 -4.34
C ARG A 178 23.75 34.88 -5.14
N ASN A 179 23.04 35.21 -6.21
CA ASN A 179 23.39 36.37 -7.04
C ASN A 179 23.18 37.70 -6.31
N LEU A 180 22.17 37.78 -5.45
CA LEU A 180 21.94 38.94 -4.58
C LEU A 180 23.10 39.13 -3.60
N GLU A 181 23.53 38.08 -2.92
CA GLU A 181 24.67 38.12 -1.99
C GLU A 181 25.97 38.55 -2.67
N LEU A 182 26.24 38.02 -3.86
CA LEU A 182 27.40 38.43 -4.67
C LEU A 182 27.37 39.93 -4.98
N LYS A 183 26.20 40.46 -5.38
CA LYS A 183 26.04 41.90 -5.65
C LYS A 183 26.22 42.75 -4.39
N ILE A 184 25.67 42.32 -3.25
CA ILE A 184 25.85 43.01 -1.96
C ILE A 184 27.34 43.03 -1.59
N ALA A 185 28.05 41.92 -1.75
CA ALA A 185 29.48 41.84 -1.46
C ALA A 185 30.32 42.73 -2.38
N GLN A 186 29.96 42.86 -3.65
CA GLN A 186 30.59 43.78 -4.59
C GLN A 186 30.34 45.25 -4.21
N ALA A 187 29.10 45.61 -3.88
CA ALA A 187 28.75 46.97 -3.47
C ALA A 187 29.47 47.41 -2.19
N LYS A 188 29.64 46.51 -1.21
CA LYS A 188 30.42 46.77 0.01
C LYS A 188 31.92 46.99 -0.23
N LYS A 189 32.44 46.55 -1.38
CA LYS A 189 33.84 46.69 -1.78
C LYS A 189 34.08 47.87 -2.73
N ALA A 190 33.03 48.55 -3.18
CA ALA A 190 33.15 49.75 -4.01
C ALA A 190 33.57 50.95 -3.13
N PRO A 191 34.56 51.77 -3.55
CA PRO A 191 35.09 52.90 -2.78
C PRO A 191 34.08 54.04 -2.61
#